data_AF-A0A6S6TWS9-F1
#
_entry.id   AF-A0A6S6TWS9-F1
#
_cell.length_a   1.000
_cell.length_b   1.000
_cell.length_c   1.000
_cell.angle_alpha   90.00
_cell.angle_beta   90.00
_cell.angle_gamma   90.00
#
_symmetry.space_group_name_H-M   'P 1'
#
loop_
_entity.id
_entity.type
_entity.pdbx_description
1 polymer ?
#
loop_
_entity_poly.entity_id
_entity_poly.type
_entity_poly.pdbx_seq_one_letter_code
_entity_poly.pdbx_strand_id
1 'polypeptide(L)'
;MQKLTQEGQNLVNDLSNRYNLSSDAVIHMIVAVNNGGGTMAQFNSPELGGGGQWMQGGMTMVGDMFNSGLKNTVDNLCTEIANALATMTIFPVIPAGTKGSNQWWPTNLGTPFSSGGQNNIRYAVFPQRLAVELNGETTVYDTLDNNISGVSQQQGGDSSLTFSSQYGTISVATLPIVSGAGIPPTPQTNFAQPNFTQPIENNLNHETDINQEILSSFEETKPLQETPSSNTIIELIEKLAQLHEAGALTNDEFNTKKSELLSRL
;
A
#
# COMPACT_ATOMS: atom_id res chain seq x y z
N MET A 1 -10.50 8.04 19.49
CA MET A 1 -11.03 9.28 18.88
C MET A 1 -9.94 10.34 18.92
N GLN A 2 -9.68 11.03 17.82
CA GLN A 2 -8.73 12.15 17.81
C GLN A 2 -9.22 13.24 18.78
N LYS A 3 -8.32 13.82 19.57
CA LYS A 3 -8.67 14.95 20.43
C LYS A 3 -8.98 16.16 19.56
N LEU A 4 -10.01 16.92 19.89
CA LEU A 4 -10.33 18.19 19.23
C LEU A 4 -9.51 19.33 19.84
N THR A 5 -9.32 20.41 19.07
CA THR A 5 -8.84 21.70 19.60
C THR A 5 -9.93 22.39 20.42
N GLN A 6 -9.60 23.50 21.06
CA GLN A 6 -10.61 24.28 21.79
C GLN A 6 -11.67 24.87 20.85
N GLU A 7 -11.24 25.31 19.66
CA GLU A 7 -12.10 25.77 18.58
C GLU A 7 -13.01 24.64 18.08
N GLY A 8 -12.44 23.44 17.89
CA GLY A 8 -13.21 22.25 17.53
C GLY A 8 -14.26 21.88 18.59
N GLN A 9 -13.91 22.00 19.88
CA GLN A 9 -14.87 21.76 20.96
C GLN A 9 -16.00 22.80 20.99
N ASN A 10 -15.67 24.08 20.74
CA ASN A 10 -16.67 25.14 20.66
C ASN A 10 -17.64 24.91 19.48
N LEU A 11 -17.11 24.49 18.32
CA LEU A 11 -17.92 24.11 17.17
C LEU A 11 -18.86 22.93 17.50
N VAL A 12 -18.36 21.89 18.18
CA VAL A 12 -19.19 20.76 18.61
C VAL A 12 -20.34 21.23 19.50
N ASN A 13 -20.05 22.11 20.47
CA ASN A 13 -21.07 22.63 21.38
C ASN A 13 -22.11 23.48 20.63
N ASP A 14 -21.69 24.32 19.69
CA ASP A 14 -22.60 25.13 18.88
C ASP A 14 -23.52 24.28 18.00
N LEU A 15 -22.94 23.34 17.24
CA LEU A 15 -23.71 22.44 16.36
C LEU A 15 -24.63 21.53 17.16
N SER A 16 -24.17 20.98 18.29
CA SER A 16 -24.97 20.15 19.18
C SER A 16 -26.23 20.89 19.65
N ASN A 17 -26.09 22.16 20.04
CA ASN A 17 -27.22 22.99 20.45
C ASN A 17 -28.16 23.36 19.29
N ARG A 18 -27.61 23.76 18.13
CA ARG A 18 -28.44 24.21 16.98
C ARG A 18 -29.20 23.08 16.31
N TYR A 19 -28.59 21.91 16.20
CA TYR A 19 -29.20 20.74 15.57
C TYR A 19 -29.90 19.81 16.56
N ASN A 20 -29.82 20.10 17.86
CA ASN A 20 -30.36 19.27 18.93
C ASN A 20 -29.86 17.80 18.84
N LEU A 21 -28.55 17.67 18.67
CA LEU A 21 -27.83 16.40 18.55
C LEU A 21 -26.87 16.26 19.72
N SER A 22 -26.54 15.03 20.12
CA SER A 22 -25.49 14.79 21.10
C SER A 22 -24.13 15.26 20.57
N SER A 23 -23.24 15.67 21.49
CA SER A 23 -21.87 16.03 21.14
C SER A 23 -21.14 14.86 20.45
N ASP A 24 -21.41 13.61 20.87
CA ASP A 24 -20.83 12.43 20.26
C ASP A 24 -21.29 12.24 18.81
N ALA A 25 -22.58 12.46 18.50
CA ALA A 25 -23.08 12.42 17.14
C ALA A 25 -22.42 13.48 16.25
N VAL A 26 -22.26 14.70 16.77
CA VAL A 26 -21.58 15.78 16.05
C VAL A 26 -20.11 15.47 15.82
N ILE A 27 -19.38 14.99 16.84
CA ILE A 27 -17.98 14.57 16.72
C ILE A 27 -17.84 13.48 15.65
N HIS A 28 -18.74 12.50 15.65
CA HIS A 28 -18.77 11.44 14.66
C HIS A 28 -18.94 12.02 13.24
N MET A 29 -19.82 13.00 13.05
CA MET A 29 -20.01 13.67 11.76
C MET A 29 -18.79 14.48 11.33
N ILE A 30 -18.14 15.20 12.25
CA ILE A 30 -16.91 15.95 11.96
C ILE A 30 -15.82 14.99 11.45
N VAL A 31 -15.63 13.85 12.12
CA VAL A 31 -14.67 12.83 11.68
C VAL A 31 -15.04 12.25 10.32
N ALA A 32 -16.33 11.97 10.08
CA ALA A 32 -16.80 11.43 8.81
C ALA A 32 -16.55 12.38 7.63
N VAL A 33 -16.83 13.68 7.79
CA VAL A 33 -16.58 14.71 6.77
C VAL A 33 -15.07 14.91 6.55
N ASN A 34 -14.28 14.92 7.64
CA ASN A 34 -12.82 15.01 7.55
C ASN A 34 -12.21 13.84 6.79
N ASN A 35 -12.67 12.61 7.03
CA ASN A 35 -12.23 11.42 6.30
C ASN A 35 -12.60 11.46 4.81
N GLY A 36 -13.70 12.12 4.46
CA GLY A 36 -14.06 12.39 3.06
C GLY A 36 -13.46 13.68 2.49
N GLY A 37 -12.41 14.22 3.11
CA GLY A 37 -11.68 15.38 2.59
C GLY A 37 -12.50 16.67 2.55
N GLY A 38 -13.57 16.77 3.35
CA GLY A 38 -14.44 17.95 3.40
C GLY A 38 -15.55 17.97 2.34
N THR A 39 -15.57 17.06 1.37
CA THR A 39 -16.55 17.09 0.27
C THR A 39 -17.52 15.91 0.27
N MET A 40 -17.25 14.90 1.09
CA MET A 40 -18.14 13.76 1.29
C MET A 40 -18.06 13.26 2.73
N ALA A 41 -19.04 12.49 3.15
CA ALA A 41 -19.02 11.80 4.43
C ALA A 41 -19.76 10.47 4.29
N GLN A 42 -19.21 9.43 4.91
CA GLN A 42 -19.95 8.20 5.19
C GLN A 42 -20.03 8.08 6.70
N PHE A 43 -21.24 7.90 7.22
CA PHE A 43 -21.46 7.90 8.66
C PHE A 43 -22.45 6.81 9.05
N ASN A 44 -22.44 6.44 10.33
CA ASN A 44 -23.47 5.64 10.95
C ASN A 44 -23.74 6.20 12.34
N SER A 45 -24.82 6.98 12.46
CA SER A 45 -25.20 7.63 13.72
C SER A 45 -26.67 7.36 14.01
N PRO A 46 -27.03 6.71 15.13
CA PRO A 46 -28.42 6.41 15.48
C PRO A 46 -29.32 7.65 15.51
N GLU A 47 -28.80 8.77 16.00
CA GLU A 47 -29.51 10.06 16.06
C GLU A 47 -29.77 10.67 14.68
N LEU A 48 -28.99 10.26 13.66
CA LEU A 48 -29.10 10.71 12.28
C LEU A 48 -29.70 9.64 11.35
N GLY A 49 -30.47 8.71 11.91
CA GLY A 49 -31.15 7.66 11.14
C GLY A 49 -30.26 6.48 10.77
N GLY A 50 -29.16 6.27 11.47
CA GLY A 50 -28.22 5.17 11.25
C GLY A 50 -27.22 5.48 10.14
N GLY A 51 -27.05 4.51 9.23
CA GLY A 51 -26.11 4.61 8.11
C GLY A 51 -26.52 5.65 7.07
N GLY A 52 -25.57 6.47 6.63
CA GLY A 52 -25.82 7.50 5.63
C GLY A 52 -24.58 7.94 4.88
N GLN A 53 -24.81 8.66 3.79
CA GLN A 53 -23.78 9.27 2.97
C GLN A 53 -24.18 10.71 2.65
N TRP A 54 -23.21 11.61 2.69
CA TRP A 54 -23.36 12.99 2.28
C TRP A 54 -22.31 13.32 1.21
N MET A 55 -22.68 14.17 0.26
CA MET A 55 -21.78 14.75 -0.73
C MET A 55 -22.08 16.24 -0.89
N GLN A 56 -21.04 17.08 -0.85
CA GLN A 56 -21.18 18.52 -0.97
C GLN A 56 -21.83 18.92 -2.31
N GLY A 57 -22.95 19.64 -2.24
CA GLY A 57 -23.73 20.03 -3.43
C GLY A 57 -24.32 18.85 -4.21
N GLY A 58 -24.29 17.66 -3.62
CA GLY A 58 -24.72 16.40 -4.22
C GLY A 58 -25.89 15.79 -3.47
N MET A 59 -25.90 14.45 -3.39
CA MET A 59 -26.97 13.70 -2.77
C MET A 59 -26.67 13.41 -1.30
N THR A 60 -27.68 13.63 -0.46
CA THR A 60 -27.68 13.20 0.94
C THR A 60 -28.57 11.98 1.12
N MET A 61 -27.99 10.90 1.61
CA MET A 61 -28.65 9.65 1.97
C MET A 61 -28.57 9.45 3.47
N VAL A 62 -29.69 9.08 4.08
CA VAL A 62 -29.82 8.72 5.50
C VAL A 62 -30.57 7.39 5.56
N GLY A 63 -30.39 6.62 6.62
CA GLY A 63 -30.96 5.26 6.70
C GLY A 63 -32.49 5.25 6.64
N ASP A 64 -33.13 6.32 7.11
CA ASP A 64 -34.54 6.59 6.85
C ASP A 64 -34.74 7.37 5.53
N MET A 65 -34.76 6.63 4.41
CA MET A 65 -34.73 7.20 3.05
C MET A 65 -35.89 8.17 2.74
N PHE A 66 -37.02 8.05 3.45
CA PHE A 66 -38.22 8.86 3.25
C PHE A 66 -38.26 10.11 4.14
N ASN A 67 -37.35 10.22 5.10
CA ASN A 67 -37.29 11.36 6.01
C ASN A 67 -36.52 12.53 5.38
N SER A 68 -37.23 13.32 4.58
CA SER A 68 -36.68 14.51 3.91
C SER A 68 -36.15 15.56 4.90
N GLY A 69 -36.81 15.72 6.06
CA GLY A 69 -36.34 16.63 7.11
C GLY A 69 -34.98 16.22 7.67
N LEU A 70 -34.78 14.93 7.91
CA LEU A 70 -33.51 14.39 8.36
C LEU A 70 -32.42 14.52 7.30
N LYS A 71 -32.75 14.27 6.03
CA LYS A 71 -31.80 14.50 4.90
C LYS A 71 -31.33 15.95 4.86
N ASN A 72 -32.25 16.91 5.01
CA ASN A 72 -31.88 18.33 5.06
C ASN A 72 -31.04 18.67 6.30
N THR A 73 -31.35 18.05 7.45
CA THR A 73 -30.59 18.23 8.69
C THR A 73 -29.15 17.77 8.52
N VAL A 74 -28.95 16.57 7.98
CA VAL A 74 -27.62 16.01 7.68
C VAL A 74 -26.89 16.86 6.64
N ASP A 75 -27.59 17.30 5.58
CA ASP A 75 -26.99 18.12 4.54
C ASP A 75 -26.45 19.45 5.07
N ASN A 76 -27.27 20.16 5.86
CA ASN A 76 -26.88 21.41 6.49
C ASN A 76 -25.72 21.20 7.47
N LEU A 77 -25.82 20.19 8.35
CA LEU A 77 -24.79 19.88 9.34
C LEU A 77 -23.45 19.59 8.66
N CYS A 78 -23.43 18.72 7.65
CA CYS A 78 -22.21 18.38 6.94
C CYS A 78 -21.63 19.56 6.16
N THR A 79 -22.48 20.38 5.53
CA THR A 79 -22.04 21.59 4.82
C THR A 79 -21.36 22.58 5.77
N GLU A 80 -21.93 22.79 6.96
CA GLU A 80 -21.32 23.66 7.97
C GLU A 80 -20.01 23.10 8.52
N ILE A 81 -19.95 21.78 8.78
CA ILE A 81 -18.72 21.09 9.19
C ILE A 81 -17.65 21.23 8.11
N ALA A 82 -17.99 21.04 6.84
CA ALA A 82 -17.06 21.18 5.72
C ALA A 82 -16.48 22.60 5.65
N ASN A 83 -17.32 23.62 5.80
CA ASN A 83 -16.88 25.02 5.86
C ASN A 83 -15.99 25.29 7.08
N ALA A 84 -16.32 24.72 8.24
CA ALA A 84 -15.50 24.86 9.44
C ALA A 84 -14.14 24.16 9.30
N LEU A 85 -14.09 22.96 8.71
CA LEU A 85 -12.83 22.24 8.41
C LEU A 85 -11.93 23.01 7.43
N ALA A 86 -12.54 23.76 6.51
CA ALA A 86 -11.79 24.59 5.56
C ALA A 86 -11.21 25.87 6.17
N THR A 87 -11.77 26.36 7.28
CA THR A 87 -11.46 27.69 7.84
C THR A 87 -10.85 27.65 9.24
N MET A 88 -11.03 26.55 9.97
CA MET A 88 -10.63 26.40 11.36
C MET A 88 -9.73 25.17 11.56
N THR A 89 -8.84 25.25 12.53
CA THR A 89 -8.06 24.09 12.98
C THR A 89 -8.86 23.30 14.00
N ILE A 90 -9.71 22.37 13.54
CA ILE A 90 -10.60 21.56 14.39
C ILE A 90 -9.85 20.42 15.08
N PHE A 91 -8.90 19.82 14.38
CA PHE A 91 -8.02 18.78 14.89
C PHE A 91 -6.64 19.37 15.17
N PRO A 92 -5.96 18.95 16.24
CA PRO A 92 -4.60 19.39 16.52
C PRO A 92 -3.72 18.98 15.35
N VAL A 93 -2.90 19.91 14.87
CA VAL A 93 -1.89 19.62 13.86
C VAL A 93 -0.93 18.61 14.46
N ILE A 94 -0.85 17.43 13.85
CA ILE A 94 0.11 16.40 14.27
C ILE A 94 1.50 16.97 14.00
N PRO A 95 2.34 17.19 15.03
CA PRO A 95 3.63 17.85 14.85
C PRO A 95 4.51 17.11 13.83
N ALA A 96 5.27 17.86 13.04
CA ALA A 96 6.26 17.27 12.14
C ALA A 96 7.25 16.39 12.91
N GLY A 97 7.68 15.29 12.31
CA GLY A 97 8.53 14.29 12.94
C GLY A 97 7.80 13.34 13.89
N THR A 98 6.46 13.34 13.90
CA THR A 98 5.67 12.38 14.67
C THR A 98 4.84 11.47 13.76
N LYS A 99 4.51 10.28 14.27
CA LYS A 99 3.75 9.24 13.54
C LYS A 99 2.42 9.81 13.04
N GLY A 100 2.12 9.58 11.76
CA GLY A 100 0.85 10.02 11.15
C GLY A 100 0.80 11.49 10.71
N SER A 101 1.88 12.26 10.88
CA SER A 101 1.98 13.59 10.26
C SER A 101 2.27 13.49 8.76
N ASN A 102 1.97 14.56 8.01
CA ASN A 102 2.38 14.66 6.60
C ASN A 102 3.91 14.67 6.46
N GLN A 103 4.60 15.28 7.43
CA GLN A 103 6.05 15.25 7.57
C GLN A 103 6.46 14.21 8.61
N TRP A 104 6.21 12.95 8.29
CA TRP A 104 6.38 11.81 9.19
C TRP A 104 7.83 11.50 9.56
N TRP A 105 8.81 12.07 8.85
CA TRP A 105 10.23 11.91 9.13
C TRP A 105 10.76 12.95 10.13
N PRO A 106 11.89 12.67 10.82
CA PRO A 106 12.48 13.60 11.78
C PRO A 106 12.73 14.99 11.19
N THR A 107 12.36 16.03 11.93
CA THR A 107 12.40 17.43 11.47
C THR A 107 13.81 17.91 11.13
N ASN A 108 14.84 17.32 11.74
CA ASN A 108 16.25 17.64 11.47
C ASN A 108 16.73 17.20 10.08
N LEU A 109 15.97 16.37 9.35
CA LEU A 109 16.30 16.00 7.96
C LEU A 109 15.91 17.08 6.95
N GLY A 110 15.05 18.02 7.32
CA GLY A 110 14.59 19.09 6.44
C GLY A 110 13.63 18.59 5.35
N THR A 111 13.84 19.09 4.12
CA THR A 111 12.99 18.82 2.96
C THR A 111 13.58 17.71 2.09
N PRO A 112 12.82 16.66 1.74
CA PRO A 112 13.32 15.60 0.88
C PRO A 112 13.43 16.07 -0.58
N PHE A 113 14.39 15.49 -1.31
CA PHE A 113 14.47 15.59 -2.77
C PHE A 113 13.35 14.83 -3.48
N SER A 114 12.95 13.71 -2.88
CA SER A 114 11.89 12.85 -3.39
C SER A 114 11.24 12.13 -2.22
N SER A 115 9.92 12.02 -2.26
CA SER A 115 9.15 11.23 -1.29
C SER A 115 7.98 10.58 -2.01
N GLY A 116 7.63 9.37 -1.57
CA GLY A 116 6.52 8.62 -2.14
C GLY A 116 6.08 7.52 -1.20
N GLY A 117 4.94 6.91 -1.49
CA GLY A 117 4.43 5.80 -0.71
C GLY A 117 3.38 5.02 -1.47
N GLN A 118 3.33 3.72 -1.19
CA GLN A 118 2.33 2.82 -1.72
C GLN A 118 2.08 1.75 -0.65
N ASN A 119 0.81 1.37 -0.46
CA ASN A 119 0.38 0.51 0.63
C ASN A 119 0.80 1.07 2.00
N ASN A 120 1.34 0.22 2.89
CA ASN A 120 1.74 0.59 4.24
C ASN A 120 3.20 1.06 4.36
N ILE A 121 3.84 1.38 3.23
CA ILE A 121 5.25 1.77 3.17
C ILE A 121 5.44 3.06 2.39
N ARG A 122 6.17 3.99 2.99
CA ARG A 122 6.52 5.29 2.40
C ARG A 122 7.97 5.63 2.66
N TYR A 123 8.57 6.40 1.76
CA TYR A 123 9.98 6.80 1.80
C TYR A 123 10.13 8.30 1.59
N ALA A 124 11.22 8.84 2.11
CA ALA A 124 11.67 10.22 1.87
C ALA A 124 13.20 10.24 1.74
N VAL A 125 13.70 10.77 0.63
CA VAL A 125 15.11 10.81 0.25
C VAL A 125 15.68 12.20 0.53
N PHE A 126 16.82 12.26 1.21
CA PHE A 126 17.52 13.48 1.62
C PHE A 126 19.00 13.39 1.23
N PRO A 127 19.79 14.47 1.34
CA PRO A 127 21.24 14.36 1.23
C PRO A 127 21.80 13.36 2.25
N GLN A 128 22.45 12.30 1.78
CA GLN A 128 23.09 11.25 2.60
C GLN A 128 22.15 10.54 3.60
N ARG A 129 20.83 10.66 3.43
CA ARG A 129 19.85 10.15 4.38
C ARG A 129 18.62 9.64 3.65
N LEU A 130 18.06 8.56 4.18
CA LEU A 130 16.82 7.98 3.71
C LEU A 130 15.93 7.70 4.91
N ALA A 131 14.73 8.25 4.94
CA ALA A 131 13.69 7.84 5.88
C ALA A 131 12.76 6.84 5.19
N VAL A 132 12.41 5.75 5.88
CA VAL A 132 11.36 4.82 5.48
C VAL A 132 10.41 4.64 6.64
N GLU A 133 9.11 4.74 6.39
CA GLU A 133 8.08 4.33 7.34
C GLU A 133 7.39 3.08 6.83
N LEU A 134 7.44 2.02 7.63
CA LEU A 134 6.73 0.77 7.39
C LEU A 134 5.76 0.54 8.54
N ASN A 135 4.48 0.35 8.25
CA ASN A 135 3.43 0.10 9.25
C ASN A 135 3.38 1.18 10.36
N GLY A 136 3.69 2.44 10.03
CA GLY A 136 3.73 3.55 10.98
C GLY A 136 5.01 3.64 11.82
N GLU A 137 6.02 2.82 11.55
CA GLU A 137 7.33 2.92 12.19
C GLU A 137 8.38 3.53 11.26
N THR A 138 8.91 4.67 11.66
CA THR A 138 9.92 5.41 10.90
C THR A 138 11.33 4.93 11.28
N THR A 139 12.10 4.51 10.27
CA THR A 139 13.53 4.26 10.37
C THR A 139 14.28 5.21 9.46
N VAL A 140 15.38 5.79 9.94
CA VAL A 140 16.30 6.62 9.17
C VAL A 140 17.58 5.86 8.93
N TYR A 141 18.02 5.87 7.69
CA TYR A 141 19.19 5.19 7.17
C TYR A 141 20.23 6.20 6.67
N ASP A 142 21.49 5.79 6.76
CA ASP A 142 22.61 6.46 6.10
C ASP A 142 22.69 5.93 4.66
N THR A 143 22.58 6.80 3.65
CA THR A 143 22.75 6.36 2.25
C THR A 143 24.21 6.24 1.85
N LEU A 144 25.16 6.58 2.74
CA LEU A 144 26.58 6.64 2.47
C LEU A 144 26.84 7.52 1.24
N ASP A 145 27.69 7.06 0.32
CA ASP A 145 27.99 7.74 -0.93
C ASP A 145 26.92 7.51 -2.02
N ASN A 146 25.83 6.80 -1.74
CA ASN A 146 24.79 6.51 -2.74
C ASN A 146 23.87 7.72 -2.94
N ASN A 147 23.85 8.25 -4.16
CA ASN A 147 22.90 9.25 -4.62
C ASN A 147 21.69 8.53 -5.20
N ILE A 148 20.58 8.52 -4.46
CA ILE A 148 19.34 7.85 -4.87
C ILE A 148 18.68 8.66 -6.00
N SER A 149 18.56 8.05 -7.18
CA SER A 149 17.95 8.64 -8.37
C SER A 149 16.60 8.04 -8.74
N GLY A 150 16.32 6.83 -8.26
CA GLY A 150 15.06 6.12 -8.53
C GLY A 150 14.66 5.22 -7.38
N VAL A 151 13.37 4.92 -7.29
CA VAL A 151 12.81 4.02 -6.27
C VAL A 151 11.98 2.95 -6.97
N SER A 152 12.22 1.69 -6.62
CA SER A 152 11.43 0.55 -7.06
C SER A 152 10.89 -0.19 -5.85
N GLN A 153 9.57 -0.35 -5.82
CA GLN A 153 8.88 -1.13 -4.81
C GLN A 153 8.31 -2.38 -5.48
N GLN A 154 8.66 -3.55 -4.95
CA GLN A 154 8.09 -4.79 -5.43
C GLN A 154 6.63 -4.90 -4.95
N GLN A 155 5.70 -5.09 -5.89
CA GLN A 155 4.31 -5.38 -5.56
C GLN A 155 4.18 -6.87 -5.22
N GLY A 156 3.82 -7.19 -3.97
CA GLY A 156 3.71 -8.57 -3.47
C GLY A 156 3.60 -8.63 -1.95
N GLY A 157 3.52 -9.85 -1.39
CA GLY A 157 3.46 -10.07 0.06
C GLY A 157 4.70 -9.58 0.82
N ASP A 158 5.83 -9.44 0.11
CA ASP A 158 7.10 -8.98 0.66
C ASP A 158 7.32 -7.51 0.31
N SER A 159 7.14 -6.61 1.28
CA SER A 159 7.33 -5.17 1.13
C SER A 159 8.82 -4.79 1.07
N SER A 160 9.52 -5.19 0.01
CA SER A 160 10.91 -4.80 -0.22
C SER A 160 10.98 -3.45 -0.96
N LEU A 161 11.77 -2.52 -0.41
CA LEU A 161 12.13 -1.27 -1.08
C LEU A 161 13.55 -1.40 -1.63
N THR A 162 13.70 -1.11 -2.91
CA THR A 162 15.00 -1.01 -3.56
C THR A 162 15.13 0.36 -4.19
N PHE A 163 16.35 0.92 -4.15
CA PHE A 163 16.65 2.23 -4.71
C PHE A 163 17.70 2.07 -5.80
N SER A 164 17.64 2.92 -6.81
CA SER A 164 18.69 3.03 -7.82
C SER A 164 19.65 4.13 -7.42
N SER A 165 20.95 3.83 -7.52
CA SER A 165 22.05 4.76 -7.28
C SER A 165 23.02 4.77 -8.47
N GLN A 166 24.02 5.65 -8.43
CA GLN A 166 25.12 5.64 -9.40
C GLN A 166 25.95 4.35 -9.39
N TYR A 167 25.84 3.53 -8.34
CA TYR A 167 26.53 2.25 -8.20
C TYR A 167 25.63 1.04 -8.48
N GLY A 168 24.38 1.27 -8.90
CA GLY A 168 23.39 0.22 -9.15
C GLY A 168 22.27 0.19 -8.09
N THR A 169 21.59 -0.95 -7.99
CA THR A 169 20.45 -1.13 -7.09
C THR A 169 20.89 -1.41 -5.66
N ILE A 170 20.32 -0.69 -4.70
CA ILE A 170 20.57 -0.84 -3.28
C ILE A 170 19.30 -1.23 -2.53
N SER A 171 19.39 -2.23 -1.67
CA SER A 171 18.29 -2.64 -0.79
C SER A 171 18.33 -1.83 0.50
N VAL A 172 17.17 -1.45 1.05
CA VAL A 172 17.14 -0.71 2.33
C VAL A 172 17.81 -1.50 3.45
N ALA A 173 17.67 -2.82 3.43
CA ALA A 173 18.21 -3.71 4.45
C ALA A 173 19.75 -3.69 4.52
N THR A 174 20.44 -3.23 3.48
CA THR A 174 21.91 -3.11 3.47
C THR A 174 22.41 -1.75 3.94
N LEU A 175 21.52 -0.77 4.14
CA LEU A 175 21.91 0.56 4.58
C LEU A 175 22.10 0.60 6.10
N PRO A 176 23.14 1.30 6.60
CA PRO A 176 23.30 1.52 8.03
C PRO A 176 22.11 2.28 8.63
N ILE A 177 21.62 1.82 9.76
CA ILE A 177 20.54 2.50 10.49
C ILE A 177 21.14 3.65 11.33
N VAL A 178 20.60 4.84 11.16
CA VAL A 178 20.92 6.03 11.97
C VAL A 178 19.98 6.14 13.16
N SER A 179 18.69 5.85 12.96
CA SER A 179 17.69 5.84 14.03
C SER A 179 16.48 4.97 13.68
N GLY A 180 15.86 4.34 14.68
CA GLY A 180 14.70 3.46 14.51
C GLY A 180 15.06 1.98 14.66
N ALA A 181 14.06 1.10 14.53
CA ALA A 181 14.23 -0.34 14.72
C ALA A 181 14.86 -1.05 13.51
N GLY A 182 14.85 -0.41 12.34
CA GLY A 182 15.18 -1.11 11.08
C GLY A 182 13.96 -1.79 10.48
N ILE A 183 13.93 -1.88 9.17
CA ILE A 183 13.09 -2.84 8.46
C ILE A 183 13.81 -4.19 8.59
N PRO A 184 13.15 -5.24 9.13
CA PRO A 184 13.76 -6.55 9.20
C PRO A 184 14.14 -7.02 7.78
N PRO A 185 15.33 -7.60 7.58
CA PRO A 185 15.65 -8.24 6.32
C PRO A 185 14.58 -9.30 6.05
N THR A 186 13.96 -9.25 4.86
CA THR A 186 13.09 -10.35 4.45
C THR A 186 13.96 -11.61 4.37
N PRO A 187 13.49 -12.76 4.88
CA PRO A 187 14.16 -14.02 4.62
C PRO A 187 14.25 -14.20 3.11
N GLN A 188 15.46 -14.27 2.57
CA GLN A 188 15.66 -14.73 1.20
C GLN A 188 15.19 -16.19 1.16
N THR A 189 13.95 -16.45 0.76
CA THR A 189 13.49 -17.80 0.38
C THR A 189 14.02 -18.23 -0.99
N ASN A 190 15.02 -17.52 -1.52
CA ASN A 190 15.70 -17.90 -2.73
C ASN A 190 16.71 -19.00 -2.37
N PHE A 191 16.28 -20.27 -2.47
CA PHE A 191 17.09 -21.49 -2.29
C PHE A 191 18.22 -21.66 -3.34
N ALA A 192 18.59 -20.59 -4.04
CA ALA A 192 19.64 -20.57 -5.05
C ALA A 192 20.75 -19.58 -4.66
N GLN A 193 21.38 -19.80 -3.50
CA GLN A 193 22.76 -19.36 -3.30
C GLN A 193 23.65 -20.60 -3.27
N PRO A 194 24.68 -20.69 -4.14
CA PRO A 194 25.69 -21.74 -4.01
C PRO A 194 26.48 -21.46 -2.73
N ASN A 195 26.30 -22.32 -1.71
CA ASN A 195 27.18 -22.33 -0.55
C ASN A 195 28.61 -22.66 -1.04
N PHE A 196 29.50 -21.68 -0.99
CA PHE A 196 30.94 -21.91 -1.07
C PHE A 196 31.41 -22.48 0.27
N THR A 197 31.26 -23.80 0.45
CA THR A 197 31.89 -24.51 1.56
C THR A 197 33.40 -24.61 1.28
N GLN A 198 34.22 -23.98 2.12
CA GLN A 198 35.68 -24.15 2.08
C GLN A 198 36.08 -25.59 2.50
N PRO A 199 37.21 -26.13 2.00
CA PRO A 199 37.49 -27.55 2.06
C PRO A 199 38.12 -27.98 3.39
N ILE A 200 37.66 -29.11 3.92
CA ILE A 200 38.31 -29.83 5.02
C ILE A 200 39.35 -30.76 4.41
N GLU A 201 40.63 -30.54 4.74
CA GLU A 201 41.72 -31.47 4.46
C GLU A 201 41.51 -32.78 5.23
N ASN A 202 41.49 -33.91 4.50
CA ASN A 202 42.12 -35.19 4.91
C ASN A 202 42.01 -36.26 3.80
N ASN A 203 43.05 -36.30 2.97
CA ASN A 203 43.92 -37.43 2.64
C ASN A 203 43.38 -38.79 2.07
N LEU A 204 44.02 -39.17 0.93
CA LEU A 204 44.26 -40.49 0.30
C LEU A 204 43.13 -41.19 -0.50
N ASN A 205 43.17 -41.06 -1.84
CA ASN A 205 43.69 -42.09 -2.79
C ASN A 205 43.13 -41.95 -4.23
N HIS A 206 44.05 -41.97 -5.22
CA HIS A 206 43.92 -42.33 -6.65
C HIS A 206 43.01 -41.48 -7.56
N GLU A 207 43.27 -41.23 -8.83
CA GLU A 207 44.45 -41.13 -9.72
C GLU A 207 43.84 -40.56 -11.04
N THR A 208 44.55 -39.65 -11.72
CA THR A 208 44.44 -39.30 -13.15
C THR A 208 43.06 -39.25 -13.84
N ASP A 209 42.63 -38.09 -14.34
CA ASP A 209 42.84 -37.77 -15.77
C ASP A 209 42.54 -36.32 -16.12
N ILE A 210 43.35 -35.83 -17.05
CA ILE A 210 43.38 -34.52 -17.69
C ILE A 210 42.31 -34.49 -18.78
N ASN A 211 41.56 -33.38 -18.92
CA ASN A 211 41.23 -32.78 -20.22
C ASN A 211 40.48 -31.45 -20.06
N GLN A 212 41.18 -30.36 -20.38
CA GLN A 212 40.59 -29.13 -20.88
C GLN A 212 40.31 -29.32 -22.37
N GLU A 213 39.06 -29.13 -22.80
CA GLU A 213 38.78 -28.73 -24.19
C GLU A 213 37.85 -27.52 -24.19
N ILE A 214 38.42 -26.43 -24.70
CA ILE A 214 37.76 -25.25 -25.22
C ILE A 214 37.09 -25.66 -26.53
N LEU A 215 35.84 -25.23 -26.79
CA LEU A 215 35.40 -24.64 -28.07
C LEU A 215 33.87 -24.35 -28.07
N SER A 216 33.56 -23.06 -28.05
CA SER A 216 32.64 -22.34 -28.93
C SER A 216 31.35 -23.03 -29.42
N SER A 217 30.20 -22.48 -29.02
CA SER A 217 29.07 -22.26 -29.93
C SER A 217 28.31 -20.98 -29.54
N PHE A 218 28.23 -20.08 -30.52
CA PHE A 218 27.28 -18.96 -30.54
C PHE A 218 25.90 -19.54 -30.84
N GLU A 219 24.89 -19.30 -30.00
CA GLU A 219 23.50 -19.50 -30.39
C GLU A 219 22.60 -18.41 -29.78
N GLU A 220 22.31 -17.45 -30.65
CA GLU A 220 21.01 -16.85 -30.95
C GLU A 220 19.88 -16.94 -29.90
N THR A 221 19.40 -15.76 -29.52
CA THR A 221 18.20 -15.49 -28.75
C THR A 221 16.96 -16.20 -29.29
N LYS A 222 16.34 -17.06 -28.47
CA LYS A 222 14.94 -17.48 -28.61
C LYS A 222 14.24 -17.30 -27.25
N PRO A 223 13.07 -16.64 -27.17
CA PRO A 223 12.40 -16.46 -25.90
C PRO A 223 11.85 -17.81 -25.41
N LEU A 224 12.16 -18.14 -24.15
CA LEU A 224 11.60 -19.31 -23.46
C LEU A 224 10.08 -19.12 -23.33
N GLN A 225 9.34 -20.00 -23.99
CA GLN A 225 7.95 -20.28 -23.67
C GLN A 225 7.90 -20.91 -22.28
N GLU A 226 7.37 -20.17 -21.31
CA GLU A 226 6.93 -20.72 -20.04
C GLU A 226 5.83 -21.75 -20.33
N THR A 227 6.13 -23.02 -20.10
CA THR A 227 5.10 -24.07 -20.05
C THR A 227 4.27 -23.85 -18.79
N PRO A 228 2.96 -23.55 -18.90
CA PRO A 228 2.11 -23.43 -17.73
C PRO A 228 2.10 -24.77 -16.99
N SER A 229 2.35 -24.73 -15.68
CA SER A 229 2.32 -25.92 -14.83
C SER A 229 0.96 -26.64 -14.94
N SER A 230 0.95 -27.98 -14.92
CA SER A 230 -0.25 -28.80 -15.15
C SER A 230 -1.46 -28.39 -14.28
N ASN A 231 -1.20 -27.87 -13.07
CA ASN A 231 -2.23 -27.35 -12.16
C ASN A 231 -2.92 -26.09 -12.72
N THR A 232 -2.18 -25.17 -13.34
CA THR A 232 -2.75 -23.96 -13.96
C THR A 232 -3.61 -24.29 -15.19
N ILE A 233 -3.27 -25.37 -15.90
CA ILE A 233 -4.08 -25.84 -17.04
C ILE A 233 -5.42 -26.41 -16.54
N ILE A 234 -5.41 -27.14 -15.42
CA ILE A 234 -6.63 -27.67 -14.79
C ILE A 234 -7.54 -26.52 -14.33
N GLU A 235 -6.98 -25.48 -13.69
CA GLU A 235 -7.74 -24.29 -13.28
C GLU A 235 -8.34 -23.52 -14.47
N LEU A 236 -7.62 -23.45 -15.60
CA LEU A 236 -8.13 -22.83 -16.82
C LEU A 236 -9.28 -23.64 -17.44
N ILE A 237 -9.23 -24.97 -17.36
CA ILE A 237 -10.33 -25.85 -17.81
C ILE A 237 -11.58 -25.63 -16.93
N GLU A 238 -11.41 -25.43 -15.63
CA GLU A 238 -12.52 -25.13 -14.70
C GLU A 238 -13.17 -23.77 -14.99
N LYS A 239 -12.37 -22.72 -15.22
CA LYS A 239 -12.89 -21.41 -15.63
C LYS A 239 -13.57 -21.44 -17.00
N LEU A 240 -13.06 -22.24 -17.94
CA LEU A 240 -13.68 -22.43 -19.25
C LEU A 240 -15.09 -23.05 -19.12
N ALA A 241 -15.28 -23.98 -18.17
CA ALA A 241 -16.58 -24.61 -17.91
C ALA A 241 -17.58 -23.62 -17.29
N GLN A 242 -17.14 -22.77 -16.36
CA GLN A 242 -17.99 -21.73 -15.76
C GLN A 242 -18.45 -20.70 -16.80
N LEU A 243 -17.59 -20.31 -17.74
CA LEU A 243 -17.94 -19.38 -18.82
C LEU A 243 -18.93 -19.99 -19.84
N HIS A 244 -18.84 -21.30 -20.06
CA HIS A 244 -19.80 -22.04 -20.88
C HIS A 244 -21.17 -22.14 -20.20
N GLU A 245 -21.20 -22.45 -18.90
CA GLU A 245 -22.44 -22.49 -18.11
C GLU A 245 -23.10 -21.11 -17.99
N ALA A 246 -22.31 -20.04 -17.93
CA ALA A 246 -22.79 -18.66 -17.98
C ALA A 246 -23.31 -18.23 -19.36
N GLY A 247 -23.26 -19.10 -20.38
CA GLY A 247 -23.72 -18.82 -21.74
C GLY A 247 -22.84 -17.86 -22.53
N ALA A 248 -21.62 -17.57 -22.03
CA ALA A 248 -20.67 -16.67 -22.69
C ALA A 248 -19.88 -17.36 -23.83
N LEU A 249 -19.94 -18.69 -23.91
CA LEU A 249 -19.27 -19.51 -24.92
C LEU A 249 -20.27 -20.49 -25.53
N THR A 250 -20.14 -20.74 -26.83
CA THR A 250 -20.90 -21.80 -27.49
C THR A 250 -20.32 -23.19 -27.20
N ASN A 251 -21.11 -24.26 -27.41
CA ASN A 251 -20.66 -25.64 -27.21
C ASN A 251 -19.40 -25.98 -28.03
N ASP A 252 -19.31 -25.46 -29.26
CA ASP A 252 -18.20 -25.76 -30.17
C ASP A 252 -16.89 -25.05 -29.75
N GLU A 253 -16.99 -23.81 -29.28
CA GLU A 253 -15.85 -23.04 -28.75
C GLU A 253 -15.31 -23.67 -27.47
N PHE A 254 -16.20 -24.10 -26.57
CA PHE A 254 -15.83 -24.79 -25.35
C PHE A 254 -15.09 -26.10 -25.63
N ASN A 255 -15.63 -26.97 -26.50
CA ASN A 255 -15.02 -28.25 -26.81
C ASN A 255 -13.66 -28.10 -27.50
N THR A 256 -13.53 -27.13 -28.41
CA THR A 256 -12.27 -26.83 -29.10
C THR A 256 -11.19 -26.38 -28.10
N LYS A 257 -11.53 -25.45 -27.19
CA LYS A 257 -10.57 -24.91 -26.22
C LYS A 257 -10.21 -25.90 -25.11
N LYS A 258 -11.17 -26.73 -24.68
CA LYS A 258 -10.92 -27.82 -23.73
C LYS A 258 -9.93 -28.85 -24.29
N SER A 259 -10.09 -29.24 -25.56
CA SER A 259 -9.18 -30.19 -26.23
C SER A 259 -7.76 -29.61 -26.38
N GLU A 260 -7.66 -28.32 -26.73
CA GLU A 260 -6.37 -27.60 -26.83
C GLU A 260 -5.64 -27.54 -25.47
N LEU A 261 -6.37 -27.25 -24.38
CA LEU A 261 -5.81 -27.18 -23.03
C LEU A 261 -5.43 -28.57 -22.51
N LEU A 262 -6.24 -29.60 -22.74
CA LEU A 262 -5.91 -30.97 -22.36
C LEU A 262 -4.69 -31.51 -23.11
N SER A 263 -4.47 -31.08 -24.35
CA SER A 263 -3.28 -31.48 -25.14
C SER A 263 -1.98 -30.83 -24.66
N ARG A 264 -2.07 -29.82 -23.77
CA ARG A 264 -0.90 -29.15 -23.16
C ARG A 264 -0.53 -29.71 -21.78
N LEU A 265 -1.33 -30.66 -21.28
CA LEU A 265 -1.10 -31.42 -20.04
C LEU A 265 -0.23 -32.66 -20.34
#